data_AF-A0A7W0Y786-F1
#
_entry.id   AF-A0A7W0Y786-F1
#
_cell.length_a   1.000
_cell.length_b   1.000
_cell.length_c   1.000
_cell.angle_alpha   90.00
_cell.angle_beta   90.00
_cell.angle_gamma   90.00
#
_symmetry.space_group_name_H-M   'P 1'
#
loop_
_entity.id
_entity.type
_entity.pdbx_description
1 polymer ?
#
loop_
_entity_poly.entity_id
_entity_poly.type
_entity_poly.pdbx_seq_one_letter_code
_entity_poly.pdbx_strand_id
1 'polypeptide(L)'
;MATQDDSAQTDPAGPAPEAPGVVSAIGKKRLIYVGIITLAVWAFAIQTGSKVLMIIVGVLTLLLIGIFLWAVRMIGKQKRMIGLMQGATGSVEARREALAKLEVGKDAKAPTTIFARAQLLASDDPKAALALLESVELKVFPATMQDDVSLLKVQIYLSVGRTQDARKCADSMNLENPARKEIRPLAASLVAEALARTGKPKEALALLDSIELPKKDREQIEMQAKVARVFARFAANQRAQAKRELEALAEVDLNQLGRFVAPQFRVHPELQKLARQVFQQHPGSRKHIKTQTKRA
;
A
#
# COMPACT_ATOMS: atom_id res chain seq x y z
N MET A 1 -19.56 -45.48 50.73
CA MET A 1 -20.62 -44.45 50.60
C MET A 1 -19.99 -43.29 49.87
N ALA A 2 -20.20 -43.22 48.55
CA ALA A 2 -21.21 -42.37 47.90
C ALA A 2 -20.75 -40.90 47.94
N THR A 3 -20.60 -40.15 46.84
CA THR A 3 -21.24 -40.24 45.52
C THR A 3 -20.38 -39.55 44.48
N GLN A 4 -20.53 -40.06 43.26
CA GLN A 4 -20.15 -39.53 41.97
C GLN A 4 -20.97 -38.27 41.69
N ASP A 5 -20.35 -37.20 41.18
CA ASP A 5 -21.07 -36.21 40.38
C ASP A 5 -20.22 -35.72 39.22
N ASP A 6 -20.91 -35.68 38.10
CA ASP A 6 -20.48 -35.66 36.72
C ASP A 6 -20.50 -34.21 36.22
N SER A 7 -19.38 -33.71 35.74
CA SER A 7 -19.34 -32.45 34.98
C SER A 7 -18.46 -32.63 33.76
N ALA A 8 -19.13 -33.01 32.68
CA ALA A 8 -18.70 -32.91 31.31
C ALA A 8 -18.12 -31.51 31.02
N GLN A 9 -16.82 -31.46 30.74
CA GLN A 9 -16.18 -30.28 30.19
C GLN A 9 -15.86 -30.55 28.73
N THR A 10 -16.69 -29.95 27.88
CA THR A 10 -16.60 -29.81 26.43
C THR A 10 -15.19 -29.57 25.92
N ASP A 11 -14.77 -30.41 24.99
CA ASP A 11 -13.57 -30.25 24.17
C ASP A 11 -13.54 -28.88 23.46
N PRO A 12 -12.37 -28.23 23.35
CA PRO A 12 -12.23 -27.05 22.52
C PRO A 12 -12.37 -27.43 21.05
N ALA A 13 -13.34 -26.78 20.40
CA ALA A 13 -13.57 -26.83 18.96
C ALA A 13 -12.24 -26.77 18.19
N GLY A 14 -12.00 -27.79 17.35
CA GLY A 14 -10.88 -27.85 16.44
C GLY A 14 -10.81 -26.61 15.54
N PRO A 15 -9.61 -26.24 15.05
CA PRO A 15 -9.45 -25.06 14.21
C PRO A 15 -10.30 -25.20 12.95
N ALA A 16 -11.15 -24.20 12.72
CA ALA A 16 -11.92 -24.04 11.50
C ALA A 16 -10.97 -24.06 10.27
N PRO A 17 -11.40 -24.61 9.12
CA PRO A 17 -10.59 -24.63 7.92
C PRO A 17 -10.28 -23.20 7.47
N GLU A 18 -9.00 -22.88 7.42
CA GLU A 18 -8.48 -21.62 6.90
C GLU A 18 -9.06 -21.35 5.50
N ALA A 19 -9.66 -20.19 5.32
CA ALA A 19 -10.05 -19.70 4.01
C ALA A 19 -8.82 -19.72 3.07
N PRO A 20 -8.97 -20.12 1.80
CA PRO A 20 -7.83 -20.30 0.89
C PRO A 20 -7.12 -18.96 0.70
N GLY A 21 -5.98 -18.83 1.40
CA GLY A 21 -5.03 -17.75 1.21
C GLY A 21 -4.62 -17.68 -0.25
N VAL A 22 -4.51 -16.46 -0.75
CA VAL A 22 -4.03 -16.17 -2.11
C VAL A 22 -2.79 -17.01 -2.36
N VAL A 23 -2.91 -17.94 -3.31
CA VAL A 23 -1.86 -18.84 -3.74
C VAL A 23 -0.66 -17.98 -4.15
N SER A 24 0.27 -17.80 -3.22
CA SER A 24 1.59 -17.24 -3.50
C SER A 24 2.12 -18.02 -4.69
N ALA A 25 2.42 -17.32 -5.79
CA ALA A 25 2.73 -17.91 -7.09
C ALA A 25 3.55 -19.19 -6.92
N ILE A 26 2.89 -20.34 -7.08
CA ILE A 26 3.50 -21.65 -6.88
C ILE A 26 4.71 -21.70 -7.82
N GLY A 27 5.92 -21.68 -7.27
CA GLY A 27 7.13 -21.66 -8.07
C GLY A 27 7.10 -22.83 -9.06
N LYS A 28 7.57 -22.62 -10.30
CA LYS A 28 7.52 -23.63 -11.40
C LYS A 28 7.91 -25.04 -10.94
N LYS A 29 8.90 -25.15 -10.05
CA LYS A 29 9.35 -26.40 -9.42
C LYS A 29 8.24 -27.11 -8.62
N ARG A 30 7.50 -26.38 -7.78
CA ARG A 30 6.39 -26.94 -6.98
C ARG A 30 5.25 -27.43 -7.87
N LEU A 31 4.98 -26.76 -8.98
CA LEU A 31 3.93 -27.16 -9.93
C LEU A 31 4.28 -28.48 -10.63
N ILE A 32 5.57 -28.66 -10.96
CA ILE A 32 6.10 -29.93 -11.48
C ILE A 32 5.96 -31.06 -10.44
N TYR A 33 6.31 -30.81 -9.17
CA TYR A 33 6.15 -31.81 -8.11
C TYR A 33 4.69 -32.22 -7.91
N VAL A 34 3.75 -31.27 -7.91
CA VAL A 34 2.31 -31.56 -7.82
C VAL A 34 1.87 -32.44 -8.99
N GLY A 35 2.33 -32.16 -10.21
CA GLY A 35 2.05 -33.00 -11.39
C GLY A 35 2.58 -34.43 -11.25
N ILE A 36 3.82 -34.60 -10.80
CA ILE A 36 4.45 -35.92 -10.60
C ILE A 36 3.72 -36.72 -9.52
N ILE A 37 3.41 -36.11 -8.38
CA ILE A 37 2.67 -36.77 -7.28
C ILE A 37 1.27 -37.18 -7.75
N THR A 38 0.58 -36.31 -8.50
CA THR A 38 -0.75 -36.63 -9.04
C THR A 38 -0.69 -37.84 -9.98
N LEU A 39 0.31 -37.91 -10.87
CA LEU A 39 0.53 -39.07 -11.74
C LEU A 39 0.85 -40.34 -10.95
N ALA A 40 1.65 -40.26 -9.89
CA ALA A 40 1.97 -41.40 -9.04
C ALA A 40 0.73 -41.95 -8.30
N VAL A 41 -0.14 -41.06 -7.80
CA VAL A 41 -1.42 -41.44 -7.16
C VAL A 41 -2.35 -42.12 -8.16
N TRP A 42 -2.42 -41.63 -9.40
CA TRP A 42 -3.17 -42.28 -10.47
C TRP A 42 -2.61 -43.66 -10.84
N ALA A 43 -1.29 -43.79 -10.97
CA ALA A 43 -0.65 -45.08 -11.27
C ALA A 43 -0.92 -46.12 -10.16
N PHE A 44 -0.80 -45.70 -8.90
CA PHE A 44 -1.14 -46.54 -7.75
C PHE A 44 -2.62 -46.95 -7.75
N ALA A 45 -3.53 -46.02 -8.08
CA ALA A 45 -4.95 -46.30 -8.15
C ALA A 45 -5.32 -47.36 -9.20
N ILE A 46 -4.70 -47.27 -10.37
CA ILE A 46 -4.90 -48.24 -11.46
C ILE A 46 -4.33 -49.60 -11.07
N GLN A 47 -3.13 -49.64 -10.47
CA GLN A 47 -2.49 -50.89 -10.08
C GLN A 47 -3.25 -51.66 -9.00
N THR A 48 -3.97 -50.96 -8.11
CA THR A 48 -4.75 -51.59 -7.04
C THR A 48 -6.06 -52.21 -7.55
N GLY A 49 -6.54 -51.85 -8.75
CA GLY A 49 -7.79 -52.37 -9.33
C GLY A 49 -9.09 -51.98 -8.58
N SER A 50 -8.99 -51.19 -7.50
CA SER A 50 -10.12 -50.79 -6.68
C SER A 50 -10.95 -49.70 -7.38
N LYS A 51 -12.19 -50.05 -7.75
CA LYS A 51 -13.15 -49.11 -8.35
C LYS A 51 -13.44 -47.91 -7.44
N VAL A 52 -13.53 -48.14 -6.12
CA VAL A 52 -13.77 -47.08 -5.13
C VAL A 52 -12.61 -46.08 -5.11
N LEU A 53 -11.37 -46.58 -5.13
CA LEU A 53 -10.18 -45.73 -5.11
C LEU A 53 -10.05 -44.91 -6.41
N MET A 54 -10.39 -45.49 -7.57
CA MET A 54 -10.44 -44.75 -8.84
C MET A 54 -11.47 -43.61 -8.83
N ILE A 55 -12.65 -43.83 -8.24
CA ILE A 55 -13.67 -42.77 -8.12
C ILE A 55 -13.15 -41.62 -7.24
N ILE A 56 -12.55 -41.93 -6.08
CA ILE A 56 -11.99 -40.93 -5.17
C ILE A 56 -10.92 -40.08 -5.86
N VAL A 57 -9.96 -40.73 -6.53
CA VAL A 57 -8.88 -40.04 -7.26
C VAL A 57 -9.45 -39.21 -8.43
N GLY A 58 -10.47 -39.72 -9.12
CA GLY A 58 -11.20 -38.98 -10.15
C GLY A 58 -11.85 -37.69 -9.65
N VAL A 59 -12.56 -37.75 -8.51
CA VAL A 59 -13.21 -36.59 -7.88
C VAL A 59 -12.16 -35.57 -7.42
N LEU A 60 -11.08 -36.02 -6.76
CA LEU A 60 -9.98 -35.14 -6.33
C LEU A 60 -9.31 -34.45 -7.52
N THR A 61 -9.14 -35.17 -8.63
CA THR A 61 -8.56 -34.61 -9.86
C THR A 61 -9.47 -33.57 -10.48
N LEU A 62 -10.78 -33.82 -10.55
CA LEU A 62 -11.77 -32.83 -11.02
C LEU A 62 -11.78 -31.58 -10.14
N LEU A 63 -11.69 -31.74 -8.82
CA LEU A 63 -11.61 -30.63 -7.88
C LEU A 63 -10.34 -29.81 -8.09
N LEU A 64 -9.18 -30.46 -8.26
CA LEU A 64 -7.91 -29.81 -8.59
C LEU A 64 -7.98 -29.05 -9.92
N ILE A 65 -8.58 -29.64 -10.95
CA ILE A 65 -8.80 -28.98 -12.26
C ILE A 65 -9.70 -27.75 -12.08
N GLY A 66 -10.77 -27.85 -11.29
CA GLY A 66 -11.65 -26.73 -10.97
C GLY A 66 -10.90 -25.56 -10.33
N ILE A 67 -10.09 -25.84 -9.30
CA ILE A 67 -9.24 -24.84 -8.63
C ILE A 67 -8.24 -24.24 -9.63
N PHE A 68 -7.61 -25.07 -10.46
CA PHE A 68 -6.63 -24.62 -11.45
C PHE A 68 -7.25 -23.66 -12.48
N LEU A 69 -8.40 -24.01 -13.05
CA LEU A 69 -9.12 -23.16 -14.01
C LEU A 69 -9.56 -21.84 -13.37
N TRP A 70 -10.03 -21.89 -12.11
CA TRP A 70 -10.36 -20.69 -11.34
C TRP A 70 -9.12 -19.80 -11.12
N ALA A 71 -7.98 -20.38 -10.73
CA ALA A 71 -6.74 -19.65 -10.51
C ALA A 71 -6.22 -19.00 -11.79
N VAL A 72 -6.20 -19.72 -12.93
CA VAL A 72 -5.81 -19.18 -14.24
C VAL A 72 -6.70 -18.00 -14.62
N ARG A 73 -8.02 -18.12 -14.40
CA ARG A 73 -8.97 -17.02 -14.65
C ARG A 73 -8.69 -15.80 -13.78
N MET A 74 -8.37 -15.99 -12.50
CA MET A 74 -8.01 -14.89 -11.58
C MET A 74 -6.69 -14.21 -11.97
N ILE A 75 -5.67 -14.97 -12.34
CA ILE A 75 -4.39 -14.42 -12.82
C ILE A 75 -4.60 -13.59 -14.09
N GLY A 76 -5.46 -14.05 -15.00
CA GLY A 76 -5.83 -13.29 -16.21
C GLY A 76 -6.47 -11.94 -15.88
N LYS A 77 -7.34 -11.87 -14.86
CA LYS A 77 -7.92 -10.61 -14.39
C LYS A 77 -6.87 -9.66 -13.83
N GLN A 78 -6.00 -10.16 -12.95
CA GLN A 78 -4.93 -9.35 -12.34
C GLN A 78 -3.95 -8.79 -13.39
N LYS A 79 -3.54 -9.61 -14.37
CA LYS A 79 -2.65 -9.16 -15.46
C LYS A 79 -3.27 -8.04 -16.29
N ARG A 80 -4.58 -8.10 -16.57
CA ARG A 80 -5.29 -7.03 -17.29
C ARG A 80 -5.31 -5.75 -16.48
N MET A 81 -5.61 -5.84 -15.18
CA MET A 81 -5.60 -4.68 -14.28
C MET A 81 -4.21 -4.06 -14.18
N ILE A 82 -3.16 -4.86 -14.00
CA ILE A 82 -1.77 -4.39 -13.97
C ILE A 82 -1.38 -3.76 -15.31
N GLY A 83 -1.76 -4.37 -16.43
CA GLY A 83 -1.50 -3.82 -17.76
C GLY A 83 -2.19 -2.47 -17.98
N LEU A 84 -3.43 -2.31 -17.51
CA LEU A 84 -4.14 -1.03 -17.53
C LEU A 84 -3.43 0.01 -16.66
N MET A 85 -3.02 -0.35 -15.45
CA MET A 85 -2.30 0.56 -14.54
C MET A 85 -0.92 0.96 -15.08
N GLN A 86 -0.18 0.04 -15.70
CA GLN A 86 1.11 0.32 -16.33
C GLN A 86 0.95 1.18 -17.58
N GLY A 87 -0.09 0.96 -18.39
CA GLY A 87 -0.39 1.84 -19.53
C GLY A 87 -0.82 3.25 -19.10
N ALA A 88 -1.50 3.36 -17.96
CA ALA A 88 -1.99 4.61 -17.42
C ALA A 88 -0.87 5.54 -16.91
N THR A 89 0.35 5.06 -16.65
CA THR A 89 1.44 5.95 -16.18
C THR A 89 2.02 6.83 -17.29
N GLY A 90 1.72 6.53 -18.57
CA GLY A 90 2.32 7.21 -19.72
C GLY A 90 1.75 8.59 -20.07
N SER A 91 0.48 8.87 -19.76
CA SER A 91 -0.15 10.17 -20.04
C SER A 91 -1.42 10.41 -19.21
N VAL A 92 -1.85 11.67 -19.11
CA VAL A 92 -3.14 12.04 -18.47
C VAL A 92 -4.32 11.39 -19.20
N GLU A 93 -4.26 11.34 -20.52
CA GLU A 93 -5.30 10.71 -21.35
C GLU A 93 -5.37 9.20 -21.11
N ALA A 94 -4.23 8.52 -21.01
CA ALA A 94 -4.17 7.09 -20.69
C ALA A 94 -4.73 6.78 -19.30
N ARG A 95 -4.52 7.66 -18.30
CA ARG A 95 -5.18 7.54 -16.99
C ARG A 95 -6.69 7.65 -17.10
N ARG A 96 -7.19 8.64 -17.85
CA ARG A 96 -8.64 8.83 -18.06
C ARG A 96 -9.29 7.64 -18.76
N GLU A 97 -8.62 7.11 -19.78
CA GLU A 97 -9.12 5.92 -20.50
C GLU A 97 -9.12 4.68 -19.59
N ALA A 98 -8.07 4.48 -18.79
CA ALA A 98 -8.03 3.40 -17.81
C ALA A 98 -9.13 3.54 -16.74
N LEU A 99 -9.38 4.76 -16.26
CA LEU A 99 -10.48 5.04 -15.33
C LEU A 99 -11.84 4.71 -15.95
N ALA A 100 -12.11 5.13 -17.18
CA ALA A 100 -13.35 4.80 -17.88
C ALA A 100 -13.54 3.28 -18.05
N LYS A 101 -12.48 2.54 -18.38
CA LYS A 101 -12.52 1.06 -18.47
C LYS A 101 -12.82 0.39 -17.12
N LEU A 102 -12.28 0.94 -16.03
CA LEU A 102 -12.52 0.42 -14.68
C LEU A 102 -13.92 0.78 -14.14
N GLU A 103 -14.56 1.83 -14.65
CA GLU A 103 -15.90 2.27 -14.27
C GLU A 103 -17.03 1.45 -14.88
N VAL A 104 -16.87 1.00 -16.13
CA VAL A 104 -17.92 0.27 -16.86
C VAL A 104 -17.80 -1.26 -16.68
N GLY A 105 -16.70 -1.73 -16.11
CA GLY A 105 -16.46 -3.16 -15.91
C GLY A 105 -17.48 -3.84 -15.00
N LYS A 106 -17.75 -5.13 -15.22
CA LYS A 106 -18.61 -5.95 -14.34
C LYS A 106 -18.14 -5.96 -12.87
N ASP A 107 -16.85 -5.72 -12.66
CA ASP A 107 -16.20 -5.65 -11.35
C ASP A 107 -15.97 -4.20 -10.88
N ALA A 108 -16.71 -3.20 -11.39
CA ALA A 108 -16.50 -1.77 -11.08
C ALA A 108 -16.62 -1.43 -9.59
N LYS A 109 -17.49 -2.16 -8.88
CA LYS A 109 -17.71 -2.01 -7.43
C LYS A 109 -16.83 -2.94 -6.58
N ALA A 110 -15.99 -3.78 -7.20
CA ALA A 110 -15.09 -4.65 -6.45
C ALA A 110 -14.06 -3.81 -5.69
N PRO A 111 -13.72 -4.13 -4.42
CA PRO A 111 -12.76 -3.36 -3.63
C PRO A 111 -11.42 -3.16 -4.33
N THR A 112 -10.93 -4.17 -5.04
CA THR A 112 -9.70 -4.10 -5.83
C THR A 112 -9.77 -3.09 -6.97
N THR A 113 -10.93 -3.00 -7.63
CA THR A 113 -11.17 -2.04 -8.71
C THR A 113 -11.30 -0.62 -8.18
N ILE A 114 -11.99 -0.48 -7.03
CA ILE A 114 -12.10 0.79 -6.29
C ILE A 114 -10.71 1.31 -5.90
N PHE A 115 -9.87 0.44 -5.33
CA PHE A 115 -8.49 0.78 -4.99
C PHE A 115 -7.67 1.21 -6.21
N ALA A 116 -7.73 0.42 -7.31
CA ALA A 116 -7.01 0.75 -8.54
C ALA A 116 -7.46 2.11 -9.14
N ARG A 117 -8.77 2.38 -9.16
CA ARG A 117 -9.32 3.68 -9.59
C ARG A 117 -8.85 4.81 -8.68
N ALA A 118 -8.84 4.59 -7.37
CA ALA A 118 -8.36 5.60 -6.42
C ALA A 118 -6.87 5.90 -6.63
N GLN A 119 -6.03 4.90 -6.92
CA GLN A 119 -4.61 5.11 -7.24
C GLN A 119 -4.42 5.99 -8.48
N LEU A 120 -5.23 5.77 -9.53
CA LEU A 120 -5.19 6.59 -10.74
C LEU A 120 -5.71 8.01 -10.50
N LEU A 121 -6.78 8.15 -9.72
CA LEU A 121 -7.37 9.45 -9.38
C LEU A 121 -6.47 10.27 -8.44
N ALA A 122 -5.68 9.64 -7.57
CA ALA A 122 -4.93 10.31 -6.52
C ALA A 122 -3.97 11.40 -7.03
N SER A 123 -3.45 11.27 -8.25
CA SER A 123 -2.59 12.28 -8.87
C SER A 123 -3.34 13.48 -9.43
N ASP A 124 -4.55 13.28 -9.95
CA ASP A 124 -5.33 14.30 -10.68
C ASP A 124 -6.38 14.96 -9.77
N ASP A 125 -7.13 14.17 -9.02
CA ASP A 125 -8.11 14.61 -8.02
C ASP A 125 -7.98 13.80 -6.72
N PRO A 126 -7.13 14.25 -5.77
CA PRO A 126 -6.94 13.57 -4.50
C PRO A 126 -8.22 13.52 -3.66
N LYS A 127 -9.15 14.49 -3.82
CA LYS A 127 -10.40 14.50 -3.05
C LYS A 127 -11.37 13.45 -3.57
N ALA A 128 -11.50 13.31 -4.89
CA ALA A 128 -12.30 12.24 -5.50
C ALA A 128 -11.73 10.86 -5.16
N ALA A 129 -10.40 10.70 -5.18
CA ALA A 129 -9.75 9.47 -4.76
C ALA A 129 -10.08 9.10 -3.30
N LEU A 130 -10.05 10.07 -2.38
CA LEU A 130 -10.45 9.85 -1.00
C LEU A 130 -11.94 9.49 -0.87
N ALA A 131 -12.83 10.21 -1.54
CA ALA A 131 -14.27 9.91 -1.50
C ALA A 131 -14.54 8.47 -1.98
N LEU A 132 -13.81 8.03 -3.00
CA LEU A 132 -13.90 6.66 -3.50
C LEU A 132 -13.39 5.63 -2.47
N LEU A 133 -12.25 5.88 -1.82
CA LEU A 133 -11.73 4.99 -0.77
C LEU A 133 -12.55 5.02 0.53
N GLU A 134 -13.19 6.14 0.86
CA GLU A 134 -14.06 6.28 2.03
C GLU A 134 -15.44 5.63 1.81
N SER A 135 -15.84 5.38 0.56
CA SER A 135 -17.09 4.68 0.24
C SER A 135 -17.09 3.19 0.60
N VAL A 136 -15.92 2.61 0.92
CA VAL A 136 -15.75 1.20 1.27
C VAL A 136 -14.97 1.09 2.58
N GLU A 137 -15.49 0.30 3.52
CA GLU A 137 -14.79 0.04 4.78
C GLU A 137 -13.51 -0.77 4.55
N LEU A 138 -12.46 -0.47 5.32
CA LEU A 138 -11.14 -1.12 5.18
C LEU A 138 -11.24 -2.66 5.25
N LYS A 139 -12.09 -3.19 6.14
CA LYS A 139 -12.28 -4.63 6.34
C LYS A 139 -12.84 -5.37 5.13
N VAL A 140 -13.46 -4.66 4.18
CA VAL A 140 -14.02 -5.22 2.94
C VAL A 140 -12.90 -5.47 1.92
N PHE A 141 -11.77 -4.75 2.03
CA PHE A 141 -10.61 -5.03 1.22
C PHE A 141 -9.94 -6.34 1.67
N PRO A 142 -9.35 -7.10 0.73
CA PRO A 142 -8.56 -8.27 1.08
C PRO A 142 -7.51 -7.92 2.14
N ALA A 143 -7.33 -8.76 3.16
CA ALA A 143 -6.39 -8.49 4.26
C ALA A 143 -4.98 -8.13 3.76
N THR A 144 -4.53 -8.78 2.69
CA THR A 144 -3.24 -8.50 2.03
C THR A 144 -3.14 -7.12 1.40
N MET A 145 -4.23 -6.38 1.24
CA MET A 145 -4.32 -5.05 0.61
C MET A 145 -4.66 -3.94 1.61
N GLN A 146 -5.11 -4.26 2.83
CA GLN A 146 -5.56 -3.25 3.79
C GLN A 146 -4.48 -2.23 4.12
N ASP A 147 -3.23 -2.67 4.33
CA ASP A 147 -2.11 -1.75 4.53
C ASP A 147 -1.84 -0.86 3.29
N ASP A 148 -2.04 -1.35 2.06
CA ASP A 148 -1.88 -0.52 0.85
C ASP A 148 -2.96 0.56 0.77
N VAL A 149 -4.19 0.21 1.14
CA VAL A 149 -5.32 1.15 1.19
C VAL A 149 -5.06 2.20 2.25
N SER A 150 -4.65 1.78 3.46
CA SER A 150 -4.28 2.69 4.53
C SER A 150 -3.12 3.60 4.13
N LEU A 151 -2.07 3.05 3.51
CA LEU A 151 -0.92 3.81 3.02
C LEU A 151 -1.33 4.88 1.99
N LEU A 152 -2.16 4.51 1.02
CA LEU A 152 -2.67 5.45 0.02
C LEU A 152 -3.53 6.53 0.68
N LYS A 153 -4.41 6.17 1.63
CA LYS A 153 -5.20 7.14 2.39
C LYS A 153 -4.30 8.09 3.19
N VAL A 154 -3.26 7.60 3.86
CA VAL A 154 -2.27 8.44 4.56
C VAL A 154 -1.65 9.45 3.59
N GLN A 155 -1.14 8.97 2.46
CA GLN A 155 -0.52 9.82 1.45
C GLN A 155 -1.47 10.93 0.97
N ILE A 156 -2.73 10.59 0.65
CA ILE A 156 -3.68 11.57 0.15
C ILE A 156 -4.16 12.51 1.26
N TYR A 157 -4.45 12.02 2.47
CA TYR A 157 -4.82 12.88 3.59
C TYR A 157 -3.73 13.89 3.94
N LEU A 158 -2.45 13.48 3.91
CA LEU A 158 -1.32 14.39 4.11
C LEU A 158 -1.23 15.46 3.01
N SER A 159 -1.51 15.09 1.75
CA SER A 159 -1.47 16.01 0.60
C SER A 159 -2.57 17.06 0.62
N VAL A 160 -3.72 16.76 1.24
CA VAL A 160 -4.85 17.71 1.43
C VAL A 160 -4.90 18.31 2.85
N GLY A 161 -3.88 18.07 3.68
CA GLY A 161 -3.78 18.64 5.02
C GLY A 161 -4.73 18.07 6.07
N ARG A 162 -5.37 16.92 5.83
CA ARG A 162 -6.22 16.18 6.80
C ARG A 162 -5.35 15.32 7.74
N THR A 163 -4.49 15.95 8.53
CA THR A 163 -3.44 15.24 9.32
C THR A 163 -3.98 14.27 10.36
N GLN A 164 -5.12 14.57 10.99
CA GLN A 164 -5.73 13.67 11.98
C GLN A 164 -6.29 12.40 11.34
N ASP A 165 -6.84 12.49 10.13
CA ASP A 165 -7.32 11.32 9.40
C ASP A 165 -6.17 10.48 8.83
N ALA A 166 -5.10 11.16 8.37
CA ALA A 166 -3.84 10.49 8.04
C ALA A 166 -3.31 9.70 9.23
N ARG A 167 -3.32 10.31 10.43
CA ARG A 167 -2.86 9.67 11.65
C ARG A 167 -3.64 8.40 11.99
N LYS A 168 -4.97 8.44 11.94
CA LYS A 168 -5.82 7.26 12.16
C LYS A 168 -5.49 6.11 11.21
N CYS A 169 -5.25 6.41 9.94
CA CYS A 169 -4.87 5.39 8.96
C CYS A 169 -3.46 4.84 9.24
N ALA A 170 -2.51 5.72 9.57
CA ALA A 170 -1.14 5.35 9.91
C ALA A 170 -1.07 4.42 11.13
N ASP A 171 -1.86 4.69 12.18
CA ASP A 171 -1.89 3.85 13.40
C ASP A 171 -2.46 2.43 13.14
N SER A 172 -3.20 2.23 12.05
CA SER A 172 -3.77 0.92 11.68
C SER A 172 -2.83 0.02 10.86
N MET A 173 -1.71 0.57 10.40
CA MET A 173 -0.82 -0.14 9.48
C MET A 173 0.16 -1.07 10.20
N ASN A 174 0.39 -2.26 9.63
CA ASN A 174 1.46 -3.14 10.08
C ASN A 174 2.75 -2.91 9.28
N LEU A 175 3.65 -2.08 9.81
CA LEU A 175 4.95 -1.78 9.19
C LEU A 175 5.93 -2.97 9.20
N GLU A 176 5.72 -3.94 10.09
CA GLU A 176 6.61 -5.10 10.24
C GLU A 176 6.17 -6.29 9.38
N ASN A 177 5.19 -6.10 8.49
CA ASN A 177 4.74 -7.15 7.59
C ASN A 177 5.87 -7.58 6.62
N PRO A 178 6.37 -8.83 6.71
CA PRO A 178 7.51 -9.28 5.90
C PRO A 178 7.21 -9.31 4.39
N ALA A 179 5.92 -9.46 4.02
CA ALA A 179 5.50 -9.40 2.62
C ALA A 179 5.67 -8.01 1.99
N ARG A 180 5.88 -6.97 2.82
CA ARG A 180 5.89 -5.55 2.43
C ARG A 180 7.25 -4.88 2.65
N LYS A 181 8.33 -5.65 2.80
CA LYS A 181 9.67 -5.11 3.07
C LYS A 181 10.14 -4.04 2.07
N GLU A 182 9.72 -4.13 0.80
CA GLU A 182 10.13 -3.18 -0.24
C GLU A 182 9.46 -1.81 -0.09
N ILE A 183 8.20 -1.77 0.35
CA ILE A 183 7.43 -0.53 0.52
C ILE A 183 7.49 0.00 1.96
N ARG A 184 7.94 -0.82 2.92
CA ARG A 184 8.10 -0.44 4.33
C ARG A 184 8.82 0.90 4.52
N PRO A 185 9.94 1.20 3.84
CA PRO A 185 10.62 2.50 3.95
C PRO A 185 9.74 3.70 3.56
N LEU A 186 8.96 3.56 2.48
CA LEU A 186 8.00 4.59 2.06
C LEU A 186 6.88 4.75 3.08
N ALA A 187 6.31 3.63 3.53
CA ALA A 187 5.25 3.62 4.53
C ALA A 187 5.71 4.24 5.85
N ALA A 188 6.89 3.88 6.35
CA ALA A 188 7.50 4.46 7.54
C ALA A 188 7.70 5.97 7.40
N SER A 189 8.14 6.46 6.24
CA SER A 189 8.30 7.90 5.98
C SER A 189 6.96 8.66 6.07
N LEU A 190 5.90 8.11 5.48
CA LEU A 190 4.56 8.71 5.50
C LEU A 190 3.90 8.63 6.89
N VAL A 191 4.06 7.50 7.58
CA VAL A 191 3.63 7.35 8.98
C VAL A 191 4.35 8.36 9.85
N ALA A 192 5.67 8.50 9.73
CA ALA A 192 6.45 9.48 10.48
C ALA A 192 5.99 10.92 10.22
N GLU A 193 5.64 11.28 8.98
CA GLU A 193 5.06 12.59 8.69
C GLU A 193 3.73 12.78 9.44
N ALA A 194 2.85 11.79 9.42
CA ALA A 194 1.58 11.85 10.15
C ALA A 194 1.79 11.95 11.67
N LEU A 195 2.75 11.19 12.23
CA LEU A 195 3.15 11.26 13.64
C LEU A 195 3.64 12.67 14.01
N ALA A 196 4.56 13.22 13.22
CA ALA A 196 5.13 14.54 13.44
C ALA A 196 4.07 15.65 13.41
N ARG A 197 3.17 15.60 12.42
CA ARG A 197 2.12 16.61 12.23
C ARG A 197 0.96 16.48 13.22
N THR A 198 0.94 15.42 14.04
CA THR A 198 -0.04 15.20 15.11
C THR A 198 0.55 15.24 16.52
N GLY A 199 1.78 15.75 16.68
CA GLY A 199 2.36 16.00 18.00
C GLY A 199 3.17 14.85 18.59
N LYS A 200 3.56 13.86 17.78
CA LYS A 200 4.47 12.78 18.18
C LYS A 200 5.83 12.85 17.47
N PRO A 201 6.59 13.96 17.61
CA PRO A 201 7.81 14.16 16.85
C PRO A 201 8.95 13.22 17.22
N LYS A 202 9.03 12.77 18.49
CA LYS A 202 10.07 11.84 18.95
C LYS A 202 9.90 10.46 18.31
N GLU A 203 8.69 9.93 18.32
CA GLU A 203 8.35 8.67 17.64
C GLU A 203 8.59 8.79 16.12
N ALA A 204 8.23 9.92 15.52
CA ALA A 204 8.49 10.18 14.11
C ALA A 204 9.99 10.16 13.76
N LEU A 205 10.83 10.82 14.56
CA LEU A 205 12.29 10.82 14.34
C LEU A 205 12.89 9.43 14.50
N ALA A 206 12.51 8.70 15.56
CA ALA A 206 12.98 7.35 15.78
C ALA A 206 12.60 6.41 14.61
N LEU A 207 11.38 6.55 14.08
CA LEU A 207 10.93 5.80 12.90
C LEU A 207 11.71 6.20 11.64
N LEU A 208 12.04 7.48 11.46
CA LEU A 208 12.83 7.95 10.30
C LEU A 208 14.29 7.54 10.37
N ASP A 209 14.82 7.28 11.56
CA ASP A 209 16.19 6.83 11.78
C ASP A 209 16.33 5.31 11.58
N SER A 210 15.23 4.54 11.66
CA SER A 210 15.22 3.10 11.37
C SER A 210 15.01 2.74 9.89
N ILE A 211 14.81 3.74 9.02
CA ILE A 211 14.56 3.51 7.60
C ILE A 211 15.83 3.06 6.88
N GLU A 212 15.80 1.84 6.38
CA GLU A 212 16.77 1.34 5.41
C GLU A 212 16.28 1.63 3.99
N LEU A 213 17.04 2.45 3.26
CA LEU A 213 16.69 2.82 1.89
C LEU A 213 16.93 1.66 0.92
N PRO A 214 15.89 1.19 0.21
CA PRO A 214 16.05 0.14 -0.79
C PRO A 214 16.75 0.69 -2.03
N LYS A 215 17.34 -0.20 -2.85
CA LYS A 215 17.96 0.20 -4.13
C LYS A 215 16.93 0.76 -5.11
N LYS A 216 15.76 0.14 -5.17
CA LYS A 216 14.64 0.56 -5.99
C LYS A 216 13.92 1.72 -5.31
N ASP A 217 13.53 2.74 -6.07
CA ASP A 217 12.78 3.91 -5.59
C ASP A 217 13.48 4.71 -4.48
N ARG A 218 14.81 4.55 -4.35
CA ARG A 218 15.65 5.18 -3.30
C ARG A 218 15.41 6.68 -3.22
N GLU A 219 15.50 7.37 -4.35
CA GLU A 219 15.40 8.84 -4.42
C GLU A 219 14.03 9.34 -3.95
N GLN A 220 12.96 8.65 -4.37
CA GLN A 220 11.59 8.98 -3.97
C GLN A 220 11.40 8.80 -2.47
N ILE A 221 11.88 7.68 -1.91
CA ILE A 221 11.75 7.37 -0.49
C ILE A 221 12.60 8.34 0.34
N GLU A 222 13.83 8.61 -0.08
CA GLU A 222 14.72 9.54 0.59
C GLU A 222 14.13 10.96 0.60
N MET A 223 13.58 11.42 -0.53
CA MET A 223 12.89 12.70 -0.62
C MET A 223 11.70 12.77 0.34
N GLN A 224 10.86 11.74 0.38
CA GLN A 224 9.71 11.68 1.29
C GLN A 224 10.16 11.62 2.76
N ALA A 225 11.23 10.90 3.08
CA ALA A 225 11.82 10.84 4.42
C ALA A 225 12.36 12.22 4.86
N LYS A 226 13.03 12.96 3.97
CA LYS A 226 13.50 14.33 4.24
C LYS A 226 12.33 15.28 4.53
N VAL A 227 11.24 15.19 3.75
CA VAL A 227 10.01 15.97 4.01
C VAL A 227 9.45 15.67 5.39
N ALA A 228 9.34 14.39 5.75
CA ALA A 228 8.89 13.96 7.07
C ALA A 228 9.83 14.45 8.20
N ARG A 229 11.15 14.43 7.99
CA ARG A 229 12.15 14.95 8.94
C ARG A 229 11.97 16.43 9.22
N VAL A 230 11.67 17.26 8.21
CA VAL A 230 11.38 18.69 8.44
C VAL A 230 10.22 18.85 9.42
N PHE A 231 9.10 18.15 9.20
CA PHE A 231 7.96 18.20 10.11
C PHE A 231 8.32 17.70 11.51
N ALA A 232 9.04 16.58 11.60
CA ALA A 232 9.42 15.97 12.86
C ALA A 232 10.37 16.86 13.69
N ARG A 233 11.42 17.41 13.06
CA ARG A 233 12.36 18.35 13.69
C ARG A 233 11.66 19.64 14.11
N PHE A 234 10.78 20.18 13.27
CA PHE A 234 10.02 21.38 13.61
C PHE A 234 9.11 21.14 14.82
N ALA A 235 8.32 20.06 14.80
CA ALA A 235 7.44 19.69 15.91
C ALA A 235 8.21 19.31 17.19
N ALA A 236 9.46 18.87 17.08
CA ALA A 236 10.37 18.67 18.22
C ALA A 236 10.98 19.97 18.77
N ASN A 237 10.55 21.15 18.31
CA ASN A 237 11.14 22.47 18.60
C ASN A 237 12.62 22.62 18.15
N GLN A 238 13.10 21.77 17.26
CA GLN A 238 14.47 21.82 16.72
C GLN A 238 14.54 22.70 15.46
N ARG A 239 14.16 23.98 15.60
CA ARG A 239 13.99 24.91 14.47
C ARG A 239 15.23 25.04 13.58
N ALA A 240 16.42 25.12 14.17
CA ALA A 240 17.68 25.19 13.42
C ALA A 240 17.92 23.94 12.56
N GLN A 241 17.58 22.75 13.09
CA GLN A 241 17.71 21.50 12.36
C GLN A 241 16.64 21.38 11.26
N ALA A 242 15.40 21.79 11.55
CA ALA A 242 14.34 21.87 10.53
C ALA A 242 14.72 22.81 9.38
N LYS A 243 15.38 23.94 9.67
CA LYS A 243 15.91 24.86 8.66
C LYS A 243 16.97 24.18 7.78
N ARG A 244 17.94 23.49 8.39
CA ARG A 244 18.98 22.75 7.66
C ARG A 244 18.39 21.67 6.75
N GLU A 245 17.36 20.96 7.20
CA GLU A 245 16.65 19.97 6.37
C GLU A 245 15.89 20.63 5.22
N LEU A 246 15.29 21.81 5.43
CA LEU A 246 14.67 22.60 4.36
C LEU A 246 15.70 23.10 3.34
N GLU A 247 16.86 23.58 3.80
CA GLU A 247 17.97 23.97 2.93
C GLU A 247 18.44 22.77 2.11
N ALA A 248 18.65 21.61 2.74
CA ALA A 248 19.01 20.37 2.04
C ALA A 248 17.96 19.91 1.01
N LEU A 249 16.66 20.09 1.30
CA LEU A 249 15.58 19.82 0.34
C LEU A 249 15.63 20.79 -0.85
N ALA A 250 15.91 22.07 -0.60
CA ALA A 250 15.99 23.11 -1.63
C ALA A 250 17.13 22.86 -2.64
N GLU A 251 18.26 22.31 -2.15
CA GLU A 251 19.40 21.92 -2.99
C GLU A 251 19.07 20.74 -3.92
N VAL A 252 18.21 19.81 -3.46
CA VAL A 252 17.75 18.68 -4.28
C VAL A 252 16.71 19.13 -5.30
N ASP A 253 15.63 19.76 -4.84
CA ASP A 253 14.56 20.28 -5.69
C ASP A 253 13.78 21.37 -4.96
N LEU A 254 13.89 22.60 -5.47
CA LEU A 254 13.22 23.78 -4.91
C LEU A 254 11.69 23.65 -4.92
N ASN A 255 11.11 22.85 -5.82
CA ASN A 255 9.67 22.64 -5.87
C ASN A 255 9.15 21.88 -4.65
N GLN A 256 10.00 21.11 -3.96
CA GLN A 256 9.63 20.41 -2.74
C GLN A 256 9.29 21.36 -1.59
N LEU A 257 9.83 22.59 -1.61
CA LEU A 257 9.47 23.63 -0.64
C LEU A 257 8.00 24.02 -0.74
N GLY A 258 7.36 23.82 -1.91
CA GLY A 258 5.94 24.10 -2.11
C GLY A 258 5.03 23.36 -1.13
N ARG A 259 5.43 22.15 -0.69
CA ARG A 259 4.69 21.35 0.31
C ARG A 259 4.59 22.03 1.68
N PHE A 260 5.52 22.94 1.99
CA PHE A 260 5.56 23.66 3.26
C PHE A 260 4.91 25.04 3.20
N VAL A 261 4.65 25.55 1.99
CA VAL A 261 4.17 26.92 1.79
C VAL A 261 2.73 26.97 1.29
N ALA A 262 2.30 25.98 0.51
CA ALA A 262 0.97 25.99 -0.08
C ALA A 262 -0.12 25.75 0.99
N PRO A 263 -1.22 26.53 0.96
CA PRO A 263 -2.25 26.52 2.00
C PRO A 263 -2.99 25.20 2.10
N GLN A 264 -3.09 24.46 0.98
CA GLN A 264 -3.74 23.15 0.91
C GLN A 264 -3.14 22.12 1.88
N PHE A 265 -1.84 22.22 2.18
CA PHE A 265 -1.17 21.30 3.08
C PHE A 265 -1.42 21.66 4.55
N ARG A 266 -2.08 22.79 4.87
CA ARG A 266 -2.38 23.21 6.26
C ARG A 266 -1.17 23.14 7.20
N VAL A 267 -0.03 23.60 6.72
CA VAL A 267 1.23 23.60 7.47
C VAL A 267 1.23 24.72 8.51
N HIS A 268 1.88 24.50 9.66
CA HIS A 268 1.98 25.48 10.74
C HIS A 268 2.58 26.82 10.23
N PRO A 269 2.00 28.00 10.55
CA PRO A 269 2.43 29.28 9.98
C PRO A 269 3.92 29.58 10.13
N GLU A 270 4.52 29.26 11.28
CA GLU A 270 5.95 29.45 11.52
C GLU A 270 6.84 28.57 10.62
N LEU A 271 6.41 27.34 10.31
CA LEU A 271 7.13 26.48 9.37
C LEU A 271 6.99 27.01 7.93
N GLN A 272 5.83 27.59 7.57
CA GLN A 272 5.67 28.26 6.28
C GLN A 272 6.62 29.45 6.14
N LYS A 273 6.76 30.28 7.18
CA LYS A 273 7.70 31.41 7.19
C LYS A 273 9.13 30.93 7.00
N LEU A 274 9.52 29.86 7.71
CA LEU A 274 10.86 29.28 7.60
C LEU A 274 11.14 28.77 6.17
N ALA A 275 10.19 28.04 5.57
CA ALA A 275 10.32 27.54 4.21
C ALA A 275 10.39 28.68 3.17
N ARG A 276 9.58 29.75 3.34
CA ARG A 276 9.66 30.96 2.50
C ARG A 276 11.01 31.66 2.63
N GLN A 277 11.55 31.75 3.84
CA GLN A 277 12.86 32.33 4.08
C GLN A 277 13.96 31.53 3.36
N VAL A 278 13.95 30.19 3.49
CA VAL A 278 14.89 29.32 2.79
C VAL A 278 14.76 29.50 1.27
N PHE A 279 13.54 29.55 0.74
CA PHE A 279 13.30 29.80 -0.68
C PHE A 279 13.90 31.15 -1.13
N GLN A 280 13.68 32.23 -0.38
CA GLN A 280 14.19 33.57 -0.72
C GLN A 280 15.72 33.67 -0.65
N GLN A 281 16.34 32.96 0.30
CA GLN A 281 17.79 32.96 0.49
C GLN A 281 18.52 32.05 -0.50
N HIS A 282 17.83 31.07 -1.09
CA HIS A 282 18.45 30.11 -1.99
C HIS A 282 18.87 30.75 -3.34
N PRO A 283 20.11 30.54 -3.82
CA PRO A 283 20.61 31.16 -5.05
C PRO A 283 19.83 30.75 -6.31
N GLY A 284 19.21 29.56 -6.31
CA GLY A 284 18.37 29.06 -7.40
C GLY A 284 17.00 29.74 -7.53
N SER A 285 16.53 30.48 -6.51
CA SER A 285 15.17 31.06 -6.46
C SER A 285 14.92 32.08 -7.58
N ARG A 286 15.89 32.94 -7.87
CA ARG A 286 15.82 33.95 -8.94
C ARG A 286 15.68 33.32 -10.34
N LYS A 287 16.31 32.17 -10.57
CA LYS A 287 16.18 31.41 -11.83
C LYS A 287 14.81 30.74 -11.90
N HIS A 288 14.33 30.21 -10.79
CA HIS A 288 13.06 29.49 -10.73
C HIS A 288 11.84 30.40 -10.99
N ILE A 289 11.86 31.64 -10.50
CA ILE A 289 10.83 32.65 -10.77
C ILE A 289 10.76 32.96 -12.28
N LYS A 290 11.91 33.21 -12.93
CA LYS A 290 11.97 33.51 -14.37
C LYS A 290 11.44 32.37 -15.25
N THR A 291 11.69 31.12 -14.86
CA THR A 291 11.23 29.94 -15.61
C THR A 291 9.73 29.70 -15.45
N GLN A 292 9.15 29.96 -14.27
CA GLN A 292 7.69 29.85 -14.08
C GLN A 292 6.93 30.95 -14.83
N THR A 293 7.42 32.20 -14.83
CA THR A 293 6.77 33.31 -15.58
C THR A 293 6.76 33.10 -17.10
N LYS A 294 7.67 32.27 -17.65
CA LYS A 294 7.66 31.90 -19.08
C LYS A 294 6.70 30.74 -19.42
N ARG A 295 6.21 30.01 -18.42
CA ARG A 295 5.34 28.84 -18.59
C ARG A 295 3.87 29.09 -18.19
N ALA A 296 3.61 30.22 -17.55
CA ALA A 296 2.26 30.75 -17.30
C ALA A 296 1.83 31.64 -18.47
#